data_AF-A0A0L0HCT9-F1
#
_entry.id   AF-A0A0L0HCT9-F1
#
_cell.length_a   1.000
_cell.length_b   1.000
_cell.length_c   1.000
_cell.angle_alpha   90.00
_cell.angle_beta   90.00
_cell.angle_gamma   90.00
#
_symmetry.space_group_name_H-M   'P 1'
#
loop_
_entity.id
_entity.type
_entity.pdbx_description
1 polymer ?
#
loop_
_entity_poly.entity_id
_entity_poly.type
_entity_poly.pdbx_seq_one_letter_code
_entity_poly.pdbx_strand_id
1 'polypeptide(L)'
;MTGTRNVTCHVGEIDGPKRALIHVDSHDGVHSTEIVLVGSRSEGKYWCVESVCPHSSGPLHLGDLEDLATDPSIICPWHAYRFSLTTGVSPQCELHKAGTLPVVVEGDEIVLYLDQGSKVRSVKLFEVPSKDKERRRPQAPALKNVQTSRTLVDWAITILETPDPAEKVRLTHNVADLWKANAILEIGTGTPPERPAREEYLTEVLPGKTRRLGKGGSVESRVAILHALANVEQWAIDLAWDIIARFAGYKTPTGADLPRDFFTDFIKVASDEAKHFTYLNERLVALGSRFGALSVHGGLWDSAMDTQHDIGCRLAIVHMVHEARGLDVNPQTIAKFAKAGDEESVAKLEIIHSDEITHVAAGQRWFSWFTSENGLDRYIHFHAIVRKYFRGLLKPPFNEEDRLRAGLDPQYYKPLSERPI
;
A
#
# COMPACT_ATOMS: atom_id res chain seq x y z
N MET A 1 7.44 26.52 -28.19
CA MET A 1 7.64 26.01 -26.82
C MET A 1 8.38 27.09 -26.04
N THR A 2 7.81 27.58 -24.94
CA THR A 2 8.31 28.73 -24.15
C THR A 2 9.06 28.34 -22.88
N GLY A 3 9.46 27.06 -22.76
CA GLY A 3 10.14 26.51 -21.59
C GLY A 3 11.67 26.57 -21.66
N THR A 4 12.32 26.33 -20.52
CA THR A 4 13.78 26.20 -20.43
C THR A 4 14.22 24.87 -21.04
N ARG A 5 15.16 24.93 -22.00
CA ARG A 5 15.75 23.77 -22.67
C ARG A 5 16.64 23.02 -21.68
N ASN A 6 16.37 21.73 -21.46
CA ASN A 6 17.18 20.84 -20.63
C ASN A 6 17.55 19.59 -21.42
N VAL A 7 18.85 19.39 -21.67
CA VAL A 7 19.37 18.11 -22.21
C VAL A 7 19.37 17.11 -21.06
N THR A 8 18.74 15.96 -21.28
CA THR A 8 18.55 14.97 -20.20
C THR A 8 19.44 13.75 -20.39
N CYS A 9 19.38 13.11 -21.56
CA CYS A 9 20.20 11.96 -21.92
C CYS A 9 20.27 11.80 -23.45
N HIS A 10 21.02 10.82 -23.92
CA HIS A 10 21.13 10.47 -25.34
C HIS A 10 20.10 9.42 -25.76
N VAL A 11 19.73 9.44 -27.05
CA VAL A 11 18.78 8.50 -27.66
C VAL A 11 19.21 7.03 -27.45
N GLY A 12 20.53 6.76 -27.47
CA GLY A 12 21.08 5.42 -27.24
C GLY A 12 21.02 4.91 -25.80
N GLU A 13 20.71 5.78 -24.83
CA GLU A 13 20.63 5.43 -23.41
C GLU A 13 19.23 4.97 -22.98
N ILE A 14 18.22 5.23 -23.82
CA ILE A 14 16.81 4.93 -23.56
C ILE A 14 16.29 4.01 -24.67
N ASP A 15 16.09 2.74 -24.33
CA ASP A 15 15.49 1.75 -25.22
C ASP A 15 14.98 0.54 -24.41
N GLY A 16 13.72 0.16 -24.64
CA GLY A 16 13.09 -1.00 -24.00
C GLY A 16 13.10 -0.91 -22.46
N PRO A 17 13.83 -1.76 -21.74
CA PRO A 17 13.88 -1.75 -20.28
C PRO A 17 14.64 -0.55 -19.70
N LYS A 18 15.47 0.15 -20.50
CA LYS A 18 16.29 1.28 -20.06
C LYS A 18 15.47 2.56 -19.96
N ARG A 19 15.60 3.25 -18.84
CA ARG A 19 14.83 4.45 -18.48
C ARG A 19 15.71 5.47 -17.77
N ALA A 20 15.27 6.73 -17.77
CA ALA A 20 15.86 7.80 -16.97
C ALA A 20 14.84 8.29 -15.95
N LEU A 21 15.15 8.19 -14.66
CA LEU A 21 14.42 8.89 -13.60
C LEU A 21 15.06 10.27 -13.43
N ILE A 22 14.25 11.31 -13.56
CA ILE A 22 14.70 12.70 -13.59
C ILE A 22 14.03 13.43 -12.43
N HIS A 23 14.83 14.07 -11.58
CA HIS A 23 14.32 14.93 -10.52
C HIS A 23 14.34 16.38 -11.02
N VAL A 24 13.20 17.04 -10.93
CA VAL A 24 13.02 18.43 -11.37
C VAL A 24 12.62 19.28 -10.18
N ASP A 25 13.38 20.35 -9.93
CA ASP A 25 13.01 21.38 -8.98
C ASP A 25 12.19 22.47 -9.67
N SER A 26 11.11 22.92 -9.01
CA SER A 26 10.32 24.06 -9.44
C SER A 26 11.11 25.36 -9.39
N HIS A 27 10.61 26.39 -10.08
CA HIS A 27 11.23 27.71 -10.16
C HIS A 27 11.45 28.40 -8.80
N ASP A 28 10.64 28.09 -7.79
CA ASP A 28 10.76 28.60 -6.42
C ASP A 28 11.72 27.76 -5.54
N GLY A 29 12.18 26.61 -6.03
CA GLY A 29 13.04 25.67 -5.30
C GLY A 29 12.37 24.98 -4.11
N VAL A 30 11.05 25.17 -3.93
CA VAL A 30 10.28 24.63 -2.79
C VAL A 30 9.74 23.24 -3.12
N HIS A 31 9.36 23.02 -4.37
CA HIS A 31 8.77 21.77 -4.82
C HIS A 31 9.72 21.00 -5.74
N SER A 32 9.70 19.67 -5.62
CA SER A 32 10.42 18.78 -6.52
C SER A 32 9.49 17.71 -7.03
N THR A 33 9.53 17.47 -8.34
CA THR A 33 8.76 16.42 -9.00
C THR A 33 9.73 15.40 -9.61
N GLU A 34 9.35 14.13 -9.52
CA GLU A 34 10.04 13.05 -10.20
C GLU A 34 9.29 12.69 -11.47
N ILE A 35 10.00 12.66 -12.59
CA ILE A 35 9.47 12.25 -13.90
C ILE A 35 10.32 11.11 -14.43
N VAL A 36 9.71 10.20 -15.20
CA VAL A 36 10.40 9.11 -15.88
C VAL A 36 10.36 9.34 -17.39
N LEU A 37 11.53 9.25 -18.00
CA LEU A 37 11.70 9.22 -19.44
C LEU A 37 11.81 7.76 -19.89
N VAL A 38 10.96 7.41 -20.86
CA VAL A 38 10.88 6.08 -21.47
C VAL A 38 10.86 6.23 -23.00
N GLY A 39 11.23 5.20 -23.73
CA GLY A 39 11.22 5.25 -25.17
C GLY A 39 11.58 3.95 -25.84
N SER A 40 11.37 3.93 -27.15
CA SER A 40 11.75 2.83 -28.03
C SER A 40 12.55 3.39 -29.19
N ARG A 41 13.79 2.91 -29.34
CA ARG A 41 14.67 3.33 -30.42
C ARG A 41 14.17 2.80 -31.77
N SER A 42 13.60 1.59 -31.81
CA SER A 42 13.03 1.02 -33.04
C SER A 42 11.83 1.79 -33.56
N GLU A 43 11.00 2.32 -32.65
CA GLU A 43 9.85 3.18 -33.00
C GLU A 43 10.25 4.65 -33.17
N GLY A 44 11.45 5.04 -32.72
CA GLY A 44 11.93 6.43 -32.75
C GLY A 44 11.10 7.38 -31.88
N LYS A 45 10.43 6.87 -30.84
CA LYS A 45 9.50 7.62 -29.99
C LYS A 45 9.92 7.58 -28.53
N TYR A 46 9.75 8.72 -27.87
CA TYR A 46 10.13 8.96 -26.48
C TYR A 46 9.02 9.72 -25.77
N TRP A 47 8.80 9.38 -24.50
CA TRP A 47 7.75 9.95 -23.67
C TRP A 47 8.25 10.23 -22.27
N CYS A 48 7.70 11.27 -21.66
CA CYS A 48 8.00 11.65 -20.29
C CYS A 48 6.71 11.80 -19.49
N VAL A 49 6.62 11.09 -18.37
CA VAL A 49 5.45 11.04 -17.49
C VAL A 49 5.91 11.17 -16.04
N GLU A 50 5.05 11.66 -15.16
CA GLU A 50 5.30 11.64 -13.72
C GLU A 50 5.64 10.23 -13.24
N SER A 51 6.62 10.15 -12.35
CA SER A 51 7.12 8.91 -11.77
C SER A 51 6.17 8.33 -10.72
N VAL A 52 5.24 9.15 -10.23
CA VAL A 52 4.30 8.83 -9.16
C VAL A 52 2.90 8.67 -9.76
N CYS A 53 2.27 7.54 -9.50
CA CYS A 53 0.97 7.19 -10.02
C CYS A 53 -0.13 8.02 -9.35
N PRO A 54 -0.97 8.74 -10.10
CA PRO A 54 -2.01 9.61 -9.53
C PRO A 54 -3.16 8.81 -8.86
N HIS A 55 -3.25 7.50 -9.09
CA HIS A 55 -4.23 6.64 -8.42
C HIS A 55 -3.94 6.51 -6.92
N SER A 56 -2.70 6.17 -6.56
CA SER A 56 -2.30 5.85 -5.17
C SER A 56 -0.78 5.84 -5.01
N SER A 57 -0.13 6.86 -5.56
CA SER A 57 1.30 7.17 -5.41
C SER A 57 2.30 6.07 -5.80
N GLY A 58 1.88 5.06 -6.55
CA GLY A 58 2.77 3.97 -6.99
C GLY A 58 3.87 4.39 -7.96
N PRO A 59 5.00 3.66 -8.01
CA PRO A 59 6.17 4.03 -8.77
C PRO A 59 5.99 3.68 -10.25
N LEU A 60 5.40 4.60 -11.03
CA LEU A 60 5.23 4.45 -12.47
C LEU A 60 6.56 4.20 -13.18
N HIS A 61 7.66 4.76 -12.69
CA HIS A 61 8.99 4.54 -13.27
C HIS A 61 9.43 3.06 -13.27
N LEU A 62 8.84 2.20 -12.43
CA LEU A 62 9.06 0.75 -12.41
C LEU A 62 7.98 -0.04 -13.16
N GLY A 63 6.99 0.64 -13.72
CA GLY A 63 5.83 0.04 -14.38
C GLY A 63 6.13 -0.62 -15.72
N ASP A 64 5.35 -1.61 -16.14
CA ASP A 64 5.54 -2.23 -17.46
C ASP A 64 5.09 -1.27 -18.58
N LEU A 65 5.77 -1.28 -19.73
CA LEU A 65 5.40 -0.49 -20.91
C LEU A 65 4.59 -1.35 -21.88
N GLU A 66 3.45 -0.85 -22.35
CA GLU A 66 2.59 -1.56 -23.28
C GLU A 66 2.19 -0.70 -24.49
N ASP A 67 1.98 -1.37 -25.61
CA ASP A 67 1.41 -0.82 -26.86
C ASP A 67 2.11 0.45 -27.40
N LEU A 68 3.44 0.53 -27.28
CA LEU A 68 4.24 1.71 -27.65
C LEU A 68 4.05 2.19 -29.11
N ALA A 69 3.62 1.31 -30.02
CA ALA A 69 3.38 1.65 -31.42
C ALA A 69 2.04 2.39 -31.64
N THR A 70 0.98 2.01 -30.91
CA THR A 70 -0.41 2.43 -31.18
C THR A 70 -1.02 3.25 -30.03
N ASP A 71 -0.98 2.73 -28.80
CA ASP A 71 -1.52 3.36 -27.59
C ASP A 71 -0.47 3.29 -26.47
N PRO A 72 0.60 4.09 -26.59
CA PRO A 72 1.76 3.97 -25.71
C PRO A 72 1.34 4.23 -24.27
N SER A 73 1.63 3.29 -23.39
CA SER A 73 1.15 3.33 -22.02
C SER A 73 2.14 2.74 -21.03
N ILE A 74 2.01 3.18 -19.78
CA ILE A 74 2.74 2.63 -18.64
C ILE A 74 1.76 2.09 -17.60
N ILE A 75 2.06 0.92 -17.07
CA ILE A 75 1.21 0.23 -16.09
C ILE A 75 1.82 0.37 -14.72
N CYS A 76 1.07 0.98 -13.80
CA CYS A 76 1.48 1.09 -12.41
C CYS A 76 1.75 -0.30 -11.81
N PRO A 77 2.95 -0.57 -11.27
CA PRO A 77 3.30 -1.90 -10.79
C PRO A 77 2.52 -2.30 -9.53
N TRP A 78 2.00 -1.32 -8.78
CA TRP A 78 1.24 -1.57 -7.56
C TRP A 78 -0.23 -1.91 -7.81
N HIS A 79 -0.86 -1.28 -8.80
CA HIS A 79 -2.32 -1.29 -8.95
C HIS A 79 -2.79 -1.66 -10.36
N ALA A 80 -1.86 -1.91 -11.28
CA ALA A 80 -2.14 -2.20 -12.69
C ALA A 80 -2.95 -1.14 -13.46
N TYR A 81 -3.10 0.07 -12.90
CA TYR A 81 -3.67 1.21 -13.63
C TYR A 81 -2.76 1.54 -14.81
N ARG A 82 -3.37 1.60 -15.99
CA ARG A 82 -2.72 1.98 -17.23
C ARG A 82 -2.80 3.49 -17.35
N PHE A 83 -1.71 4.12 -17.73
CA PHE A 83 -1.67 5.55 -18.03
C PHE A 83 -1.12 5.75 -19.43
N SER A 84 -1.84 6.50 -20.25
CA SER A 84 -1.35 6.89 -21.57
C SER A 84 -0.07 7.72 -21.42
N LEU A 85 1.00 7.33 -22.11
CA LEU A 85 2.25 8.10 -22.15
C LEU A 85 2.11 9.40 -22.95
N THR A 86 1.05 9.53 -23.74
CA THR A 86 0.77 10.73 -24.54
C THR A 86 -0.11 11.72 -23.79
N THR A 87 -1.15 11.24 -23.11
CA THR A 87 -2.16 12.12 -22.48
C THR A 87 -2.11 12.11 -20.96
N GLY A 88 -1.45 11.12 -20.36
CA GLY A 88 -1.44 10.87 -18.93
C GLY A 88 -2.71 10.25 -18.38
N VAL A 89 -3.80 10.22 -19.17
CA VAL A 89 -5.12 9.76 -18.72
C VAL A 89 -5.13 8.24 -18.59
N SER A 90 -5.76 7.74 -17.54
CA SER A 90 -6.04 6.33 -17.39
C SER A 90 -7.38 5.95 -18.05
N PRO A 91 -7.42 4.96 -18.96
CA PRO A 91 -8.68 4.49 -19.53
C PRO A 91 -9.57 3.80 -18.48
N GLN A 92 -9.00 3.39 -17.34
CA GLN A 92 -9.76 2.83 -16.23
C GLN A 92 -10.49 3.92 -15.41
N CYS A 93 -10.00 5.15 -15.38
CA CYS A 93 -10.62 6.27 -14.66
C CYS A 93 -10.08 7.60 -15.17
N GLU A 94 -10.92 8.40 -15.83
CA GLU A 94 -10.52 9.69 -16.41
C GLU A 94 -10.08 10.73 -15.37
N LEU A 95 -10.46 10.53 -14.10
CA LEU A 95 -10.02 11.38 -12.98
C LEU A 95 -8.55 11.15 -12.60
N HIS A 96 -7.98 9.99 -12.92
CA HIS A 96 -6.58 9.69 -12.68
C HIS A 96 -5.75 10.05 -13.91
N LYS A 97 -5.04 11.17 -13.83
CA LYS A 97 -4.19 11.69 -14.91
C LYS A 97 -2.78 11.97 -14.42
N ALA A 98 -1.81 11.22 -14.92
CA ALA A 98 -0.40 11.47 -14.64
C ALA A 98 0.06 12.68 -15.47
N GLY A 99 0.87 13.56 -14.90
CA GLY A 99 1.48 14.66 -15.65
C GLY A 99 2.35 14.11 -16.78
N THR A 100 2.21 14.65 -17.99
CA THR A 100 3.06 14.31 -19.15
C THR A 100 3.79 15.54 -19.63
N LEU A 101 5.06 15.37 -20.02
CA LEU A 101 5.89 16.43 -20.55
C LEU A 101 6.25 16.15 -22.01
N PRO A 102 6.25 17.19 -22.87
CA PRO A 102 6.66 17.04 -24.26
C PRO A 102 8.16 16.72 -24.33
N VAL A 103 8.48 15.70 -25.12
CA VAL A 103 9.86 15.27 -25.39
C VAL A 103 10.22 15.66 -26.81
N VAL A 104 11.38 16.29 -27.00
CA VAL A 104 11.92 16.62 -28.33
C VAL A 104 13.25 15.91 -28.50
N VAL A 105 13.44 15.26 -29.65
CA VAL A 105 14.72 14.65 -30.02
C VAL A 105 15.43 15.61 -30.97
N GLU A 106 16.60 16.09 -30.58
CA GLU A 106 17.46 16.99 -31.36
C GLU A 106 18.77 16.25 -31.69
N GLY A 107 18.84 15.64 -32.88
CA GLY A 107 19.98 14.80 -33.24
C GLY A 107 20.03 13.52 -32.40
N ASP A 108 21.03 13.40 -31.53
CA ASP A 108 21.20 12.27 -30.60
C ASP A 108 20.84 12.64 -29.14
N GLU A 109 20.34 13.86 -28.91
CA GLU A 109 19.95 14.34 -27.58
C GLU A 109 18.43 14.24 -27.37
N ILE A 110 18.02 13.77 -26.19
CA ILE A 110 16.64 13.87 -25.71
C ILE A 110 16.51 15.12 -24.83
N VAL A 111 15.67 16.04 -25.27
CA VAL A 111 15.49 17.37 -24.69
C VAL A 111 14.09 17.48 -24.08
N LEU A 112 14.05 17.91 -22.81
CA LEU A 112 12.82 18.30 -22.12
C LEU A 112 12.71 19.81 -22.03
N TYR A 113 11.52 20.34 -22.32
CA TYR A 113 11.19 21.74 -22.11
C TYR A 113 10.41 21.86 -20.81
N LEU A 114 11.09 22.33 -19.77
CA LEU A 114 10.50 22.54 -18.45
C LEU A 114 9.99 23.97 -18.31
N ASP A 115 9.09 24.21 -17.37
CA ASP A 115 8.60 25.56 -17.07
C ASP A 115 9.75 26.50 -16.71
N GLN A 116 9.61 27.77 -17.07
CA GLN A 116 10.67 28.77 -16.92
C GLN A 116 11.12 28.86 -15.45
N GLY A 117 12.42 28.64 -15.21
CA GLY A 117 13.02 28.65 -13.87
C GLY A 117 13.14 27.27 -13.22
N SER A 118 12.44 26.27 -13.73
CA SER A 118 12.61 24.88 -13.28
C SER A 118 13.98 24.32 -13.70
N LYS A 119 14.55 23.45 -12.88
CA LYS A 119 15.88 22.88 -13.11
C LYS A 119 15.88 21.38 -12.92
N VAL A 120 16.56 20.67 -13.82
CA VAL A 120 16.90 19.26 -13.60
C VAL A 120 17.95 19.19 -12.49
N ARG A 121 17.58 18.60 -11.36
CA ARG A 121 18.47 18.36 -10.22
C ARG A 121 19.37 17.16 -10.48
N SER A 122 18.80 16.07 -10.99
CA SER A 122 19.53 14.84 -11.27
C SER A 122 18.85 14.01 -12.35
N VAL A 123 19.64 13.21 -13.06
CA VAL A 123 19.19 12.18 -14.00
C VAL A 123 19.84 10.87 -13.59
N LYS A 124 19.02 9.84 -13.37
CA LYS A 124 19.48 8.49 -13.02
C LYS A 124 19.01 7.50 -14.07
N LEU A 125 19.94 6.94 -14.82
CA LEU A 125 19.68 5.84 -15.73
C LEU A 125 19.54 4.52 -14.96
N PHE A 126 18.54 3.72 -15.33
CA PHE A 126 18.32 2.40 -14.75
C PHE A 126 17.62 1.47 -15.75
N GLU A 127 17.65 0.18 -15.46
CA GLU A 127 16.92 -0.83 -16.24
C GLU A 127 15.83 -1.45 -15.37
N VAL A 128 14.62 -1.58 -15.93
CA VAL A 128 13.56 -2.39 -15.36
C VAL A 128 13.73 -3.83 -15.87
N PRO A 129 13.98 -4.82 -14.99
CA PRO A 129 14.17 -6.20 -15.42
C PRO A 129 12.98 -6.69 -16.23
N SER A 130 13.22 -7.24 -17.42
CA SER A 130 12.17 -7.92 -18.19
C SER A 130 11.68 -9.15 -17.41
N LYS A 131 10.36 -9.20 -17.17
CA LYS A 131 9.67 -10.34 -16.56
C LYS A 131 9.69 -11.62 -17.43
N ASP A 132 10.33 -11.61 -18.60
CA ASP A 132 10.35 -12.75 -19.53
C ASP A 132 11.11 -13.98 -19.02
N LYS A 133 12.06 -13.83 -18.09
CA LYS A 133 12.74 -15.00 -17.49
C LYS A 133 11.99 -15.65 -16.33
N GLU A 134 11.00 -14.97 -15.73
CA GLU A 134 10.14 -15.53 -14.67
C GLU A 134 8.78 -16.02 -15.19
N ARG A 135 8.50 -15.86 -16.49
CA ARG A 135 7.29 -16.39 -17.17
C ARG A 135 7.41 -17.87 -17.61
N ARG A 136 8.01 -18.71 -16.77
CA ARG A 136 7.51 -20.09 -16.56
C ARG A 136 6.74 -20.19 -15.24
N ARG A 137 5.99 -19.14 -14.89
CA ARG A 137 4.71 -19.40 -14.21
C ARG A 137 3.80 -20.07 -15.23
N PRO A 138 3.08 -21.15 -14.90
CA PRO A 138 2.01 -21.61 -15.76
C PRO A 138 1.14 -20.37 -16.04
N GLN A 139 0.89 -20.07 -17.31
CA GLN A 139 -0.25 -19.24 -17.63
C GLN A 139 -1.40 -19.90 -16.87
N ALA A 140 -1.93 -19.21 -15.85
CA ALA A 140 -3.25 -19.54 -15.39
C ALA A 140 -4.07 -19.59 -16.69
N PRO A 141 -4.72 -20.72 -17.01
CA PRO A 141 -5.53 -20.79 -18.20
C PRO A 141 -6.39 -19.54 -18.16
N ALA A 142 -6.45 -18.78 -19.25
CA ALA A 142 -7.38 -17.67 -19.36
C ALA A 142 -8.70 -18.20 -18.80
N LEU A 143 -9.09 -17.73 -17.61
CA LEU A 143 -10.28 -18.22 -16.93
C LEU A 143 -11.43 -17.65 -17.75
N LYS A 144 -11.72 -18.32 -18.86
CA LYS A 144 -12.86 -18.05 -19.72
C LYS A 144 -14.06 -18.20 -18.80
N ASN A 145 -14.69 -17.08 -18.48
CA ASN A 145 -15.98 -16.97 -17.79
C ASN A 145 -16.04 -17.64 -16.40
N VAL A 146 -15.08 -17.39 -15.51
CA VAL A 146 -15.35 -17.62 -14.08
C VAL A 146 -15.94 -16.33 -13.50
N GLN A 147 -17.25 -16.15 -13.70
CA GLN A 147 -18.02 -15.22 -12.89
C GLN A 147 -18.43 -15.96 -11.63
N THR A 148 -18.14 -15.40 -10.46
CA THR A 148 -18.59 -16.01 -9.20
C THR A 148 -19.98 -15.51 -8.86
N SER A 149 -20.88 -16.39 -8.41
CA SER A 149 -22.18 -15.98 -7.86
C SER A 149 -22.08 -15.32 -6.48
N ARG A 150 -20.93 -15.44 -5.80
CA ARG A 150 -20.66 -14.78 -4.52
C ARG A 150 -20.32 -13.31 -4.71
N THR A 151 -20.87 -12.48 -3.84
CA THR A 151 -20.52 -11.06 -3.72
C THR A 151 -19.19 -10.89 -2.97
N LEU A 152 -18.61 -9.69 -3.02
CA LEU A 152 -17.40 -9.38 -2.25
C LEU A 152 -17.63 -9.54 -0.73
N VAL A 153 -18.78 -9.10 -0.22
CA VAL A 153 -19.12 -9.23 1.21
C VAL A 153 -19.27 -10.70 1.61
N ASP A 154 -19.83 -11.57 0.76
CA ASP A 154 -19.91 -13.01 1.05
C ASP A 154 -18.51 -13.63 1.23
N TRP A 155 -17.56 -13.20 0.38
CA TRP A 155 -16.17 -13.61 0.49
C TRP A 155 -15.52 -13.08 1.77
N ALA A 156 -15.69 -11.79 2.07
CA ALA A 156 -15.15 -11.18 3.28
C ALA A 156 -15.66 -11.88 4.56
N ILE A 157 -16.97 -12.19 4.63
CA ILE A 157 -17.57 -12.94 5.75
C ILE A 157 -16.98 -14.35 5.83
N THR A 158 -16.88 -15.06 4.69
CA THR A 158 -16.27 -16.40 4.66
C THR A 158 -14.84 -16.38 5.23
N ILE A 159 -14.05 -15.37 4.88
CA ILE A 159 -12.67 -15.24 5.35
C ILE A 159 -12.62 -14.93 6.85
N LEU A 160 -13.48 -14.03 7.34
CA LEU A 160 -13.60 -13.71 8.76
C LEU A 160 -14.04 -14.93 9.59
N GLU A 161 -14.87 -15.80 9.03
CA GLU A 161 -15.32 -17.06 9.65
C GLU A 161 -14.31 -18.22 9.50
N THR A 162 -13.22 -18.03 8.75
CA THR A 162 -12.18 -19.07 8.58
C THR A 162 -11.21 -19.05 9.77
N PRO A 163 -11.15 -20.11 10.61
CA PRO A 163 -10.27 -20.14 11.78
C PRO A 163 -8.81 -20.38 11.42
N ASP A 164 -8.55 -21.26 10.44
CA ASP A 164 -7.19 -21.65 10.06
C ASP A 164 -6.44 -20.48 9.39
N PRO A 165 -5.28 -20.08 9.93
CA PRO A 165 -4.55 -18.91 9.43
C PRO A 165 -3.99 -19.11 8.01
N ALA A 166 -3.67 -20.33 7.60
CA ALA A 166 -3.13 -20.61 6.26
C ALA A 166 -4.24 -20.62 5.21
N GLU A 167 -5.41 -21.18 5.53
CA GLU A 167 -6.59 -21.15 4.68
C GLU A 167 -7.11 -19.72 4.54
N LYS A 168 -7.07 -18.92 5.61
CA LYS A 168 -7.39 -17.49 5.57
C LYS A 168 -6.51 -16.73 4.57
N VAL A 169 -5.20 -16.98 4.58
CA VAL A 169 -4.25 -16.44 3.59
C VAL A 169 -4.60 -16.90 2.18
N ARG A 170 -4.83 -18.21 1.99
CA ARG A 170 -5.16 -18.78 0.68
C ARG A 170 -6.42 -18.16 0.10
N LEU A 171 -7.47 -18.03 0.90
CA LEU A 171 -8.74 -17.40 0.50
C LEU A 171 -8.55 -15.92 0.19
N THR A 172 -7.78 -15.20 1.01
CA THR A 172 -7.48 -13.78 0.79
C THR A 172 -6.82 -13.54 -0.57
N HIS A 173 -5.76 -14.29 -0.89
CA HIS A 173 -5.10 -14.18 -2.20
C HIS A 173 -6.02 -14.60 -3.35
N ASN A 174 -6.81 -15.67 -3.17
CA ASN A 174 -7.79 -16.09 -4.18
C ASN A 174 -8.80 -14.98 -4.49
N VAL A 175 -9.35 -14.30 -3.47
CA VAL A 175 -10.29 -13.19 -3.68
C VAL A 175 -9.61 -12.00 -4.33
N ALA A 176 -8.37 -11.69 -3.95
CA ALA A 176 -7.59 -10.64 -4.61
C ALA A 176 -7.36 -10.92 -6.11
N ASP A 177 -7.07 -12.17 -6.47
CA ASP A 177 -6.92 -12.58 -7.87
C ASP A 177 -8.24 -12.54 -8.64
N LEU A 178 -9.34 -13.00 -8.02
CA LEU A 178 -10.68 -12.90 -8.60
C LEU A 178 -11.12 -11.44 -8.80
N TRP A 179 -10.80 -10.56 -7.85
CA TRP A 179 -11.07 -9.12 -7.96
C TRP A 179 -10.31 -8.48 -9.13
N LYS A 180 -9.00 -8.76 -9.24
CA LYS A 180 -8.16 -8.30 -10.35
C LYS A 180 -8.64 -8.81 -11.71
N ALA A 181 -9.17 -10.04 -11.75
CA ALA A 181 -9.75 -10.64 -12.93
C ALA A 181 -11.16 -10.12 -13.28
N ASN A 182 -11.71 -9.18 -12.50
CA ASN A 182 -13.11 -8.73 -12.60
C ASN A 182 -14.13 -9.89 -12.55
N ALA A 183 -13.80 -10.96 -11.82
CA ALA A 183 -14.67 -12.12 -11.63
C ALA A 183 -15.76 -11.88 -10.55
N ILE A 184 -15.49 -10.94 -9.63
CA ILE A 184 -16.43 -10.48 -8.59
C ILE A 184 -17.08 -9.18 -9.07
N LEU A 185 -18.36 -9.28 -9.44
CA LEU A 185 -19.11 -8.19 -10.06
C LEU A 185 -19.82 -7.30 -9.03
N GLU A 186 -20.33 -7.90 -7.97
CA GLU A 186 -21.14 -7.22 -6.96
C GLU A 186 -20.41 -7.09 -5.62
N ILE A 187 -20.56 -5.94 -4.97
CA ILE A 187 -20.06 -5.74 -3.59
C ILE A 187 -20.88 -6.59 -2.62
N GLY A 188 -22.22 -6.53 -2.72
CA GLY A 188 -23.13 -7.23 -1.82
C GLY A 188 -23.33 -6.54 -0.48
N THR A 189 -24.08 -7.19 0.40
CA THR A 189 -24.35 -6.75 1.78
C THR A 189 -24.36 -7.96 2.69
N GLY A 190 -24.10 -7.76 3.97
CA GLY A 190 -24.07 -8.84 4.96
C GLY A 190 -23.69 -8.33 6.34
N THR A 191 -23.73 -9.23 7.32
CA THR A 191 -23.32 -8.93 8.69
C THR A 191 -22.09 -9.75 9.01
N PRO A 192 -20.89 -9.13 9.08
CA PRO A 192 -19.69 -9.85 9.50
C PRO A 192 -19.81 -10.33 10.95
N PRO A 193 -19.09 -11.39 11.34
CA PRO A 193 -19.09 -11.85 12.72
C PRO A 193 -18.58 -10.74 13.65
N GLU A 194 -19.05 -10.72 14.90
CA GLU A 194 -18.55 -9.78 15.92
C GLU A 194 -17.05 -9.96 16.16
N ARG A 195 -16.57 -11.19 15.99
CA ARG A 195 -15.16 -11.54 16.13
C ARG A 195 -14.79 -12.57 15.07
N PRO A 196 -13.64 -12.43 14.39
CA PRO A 196 -13.21 -13.40 13.40
C PRO A 196 -12.88 -14.71 14.08
N ALA A 197 -13.14 -15.82 13.38
CA ALA A 197 -12.84 -17.14 13.85
C ALA A 197 -11.33 -17.32 14.08
N ARG A 198 -11.00 -18.16 15.05
CA ARG A 198 -9.65 -18.54 15.44
C ARG A 198 -9.62 -20.03 15.72
N GLU A 199 -8.49 -20.64 15.44
CA GLU A 199 -8.21 -22.02 15.82
C GLU A 199 -8.24 -22.22 17.34
N GLU A 200 -8.82 -23.34 17.79
CA GLU A 200 -8.95 -23.67 19.22
C GLU A 200 -7.58 -23.84 19.92
N TYR A 201 -6.54 -24.18 19.15
CA TYR A 201 -5.18 -24.34 19.71
C TYR A 201 -4.51 -23.00 20.06
N LEU A 202 -5.05 -21.85 19.63
CA LEU A 202 -4.46 -20.55 19.91
C LEU A 202 -4.79 -20.10 21.34
N THR A 203 -3.76 -20.04 22.19
CA THR A 203 -3.91 -19.46 23.53
C THR A 203 -3.96 -17.94 23.46
N GLU A 204 -5.16 -17.38 23.59
CA GLU A 204 -5.34 -15.93 23.68
C GLU A 204 -5.21 -15.43 25.12
N VAL A 205 -4.46 -14.34 25.30
CA VAL A 205 -4.30 -13.63 26.57
C VAL A 205 -4.59 -12.14 26.41
N LEU A 206 -4.82 -11.46 27.53
CA LEU A 206 -5.02 -10.01 27.52
C LEU A 206 -3.78 -9.25 27.00
N PRO A 207 -3.97 -8.09 26.35
CA PRO A 207 -2.85 -7.22 25.97
C PRO A 207 -1.88 -6.96 27.14
N GLY A 208 -0.59 -7.10 26.88
CA GLY A 208 0.47 -6.95 27.90
C GLY A 208 0.70 -8.17 28.80
N LYS A 209 -0.05 -9.27 28.61
CA LYS A 209 0.18 -10.55 29.29
C LYS A 209 0.90 -11.59 28.42
N THR A 210 1.22 -11.26 27.17
CA THR A 210 2.04 -12.11 26.30
C THR A 210 3.48 -12.20 26.79
N ARG A 211 4.21 -13.21 26.28
CA ARG A 211 5.63 -13.38 26.56
C ARG A 211 6.42 -12.12 26.20
N ARG A 212 7.38 -11.74 27.05
CA ARG A 212 8.29 -10.62 26.76
C ARG A 212 9.13 -10.93 25.51
N LEU A 213 9.12 -10.00 24.55
CA LEU A 213 9.77 -10.15 23.25
C LEU A 213 11.31 -10.23 23.33
N GLY A 214 11.92 -9.58 24.32
CA GLY A 214 13.38 -9.50 24.47
C GLY A 214 14.05 -8.49 23.52
N LYS A 215 15.36 -8.65 23.27
CA LYS A 215 16.18 -7.70 22.48
C LYS A 215 16.56 -8.20 21.07
N GLY A 216 16.12 -9.40 20.67
CA GLY A 216 16.42 -10.01 19.37
C GLY A 216 17.80 -10.68 19.26
N GLY A 217 18.60 -10.71 20.33
CA GLY A 217 19.95 -11.29 20.30
C GLY A 217 20.00 -12.82 20.34
N SER A 218 19.00 -13.48 20.94
CA SER A 218 18.90 -14.94 20.97
C SER A 218 17.82 -15.43 19.99
N VAL A 219 17.90 -16.71 19.58
CA VAL A 219 16.88 -17.34 18.72
C VAL A 219 15.49 -17.25 19.36
N GLU A 220 15.39 -17.52 20.66
CA GLU A 220 14.10 -17.46 21.39
C GLU A 220 13.51 -16.05 21.39
N SER A 221 14.35 -15.02 21.47
CA SER A 221 13.90 -13.63 21.40
C SER A 221 13.47 -13.24 19.99
N ARG A 222 14.17 -13.71 18.94
CA ARG A 222 13.77 -13.52 17.55
C ARG A 222 12.44 -14.21 17.24
N VAL A 223 12.27 -15.46 17.68
CA VAL A 223 11.01 -16.21 17.58
C VAL A 223 9.87 -15.47 18.27
N ALA A 224 10.10 -14.91 19.47
CA ALA A 224 9.06 -14.15 20.17
C ALA A 224 8.65 -12.87 19.41
N ILE A 225 9.60 -12.15 18.82
CA ILE A 225 9.31 -10.96 18.01
C ILE A 225 8.56 -11.33 16.72
N LEU A 226 9.06 -12.31 15.95
CA LEU A 226 8.42 -12.75 14.70
C LEU A 226 7.01 -13.29 14.94
N HIS A 227 6.80 -14.03 16.03
CA HIS A 227 5.47 -14.55 16.39
C HIS A 227 4.50 -13.42 16.74
N ALA A 228 4.96 -12.41 17.49
CA ALA A 228 4.15 -11.25 17.81
C ALA A 228 3.77 -10.44 16.56
N LEU A 229 4.70 -10.27 15.61
CA LEU A 229 4.41 -9.66 14.31
C LEU A 229 3.43 -10.50 13.50
N ALA A 230 3.62 -11.83 13.43
CA ALA A 230 2.68 -12.70 12.72
C ALA A 230 1.26 -12.65 13.31
N ASN A 231 1.14 -12.44 14.64
CA ASN A 231 -0.16 -12.21 15.26
C ASN A 231 -0.76 -10.86 14.82
N VAL A 232 0.04 -9.81 14.69
CA VAL A 232 -0.41 -8.53 14.12
C VAL A 232 -0.93 -8.73 12.70
N GLU A 233 -0.19 -9.42 11.83
CA GLU A 233 -0.62 -9.59 10.43
C GLU A 233 -1.91 -10.41 10.31
N GLN A 234 -2.11 -11.43 11.16
CA GLN A 234 -3.40 -12.15 11.19
C GLN A 234 -4.57 -11.25 11.57
N TRP A 235 -4.37 -10.33 12.52
CA TRP A 235 -5.39 -9.33 12.82
C TRP A 235 -5.53 -8.31 11.69
N ALA A 236 -4.46 -7.91 11.02
CA ALA A 236 -4.50 -6.95 9.92
C ALA A 236 -5.29 -7.49 8.71
N ILE A 237 -5.11 -8.77 8.36
CA ILE A 237 -5.96 -9.47 7.36
C ILE A 237 -7.44 -9.34 7.74
N ASP A 238 -7.78 -9.66 9.00
CA ASP A 238 -9.17 -9.57 9.45
C ASP A 238 -9.69 -8.14 9.46
N LEU A 239 -8.90 -7.15 9.86
CA LEU A 239 -9.29 -5.75 9.89
C LEU A 239 -9.60 -5.22 8.48
N ALA A 240 -8.79 -5.63 7.49
CA ALA A 240 -8.99 -5.26 6.09
C ALA A 240 -10.26 -5.91 5.50
N TRP A 241 -10.57 -7.16 5.85
CA TRP A 241 -11.83 -7.79 5.45
C TRP A 241 -13.05 -7.26 6.21
N ASP A 242 -12.88 -6.92 7.49
CA ASP A 242 -13.93 -6.35 8.34
C ASP A 242 -14.39 -5.00 7.82
N ILE A 243 -13.48 -4.10 7.47
CA ILE A 243 -13.88 -2.79 6.96
C ILE A 243 -14.65 -2.91 5.64
N ILE A 244 -14.28 -3.87 4.77
CA ILE A 244 -15.01 -4.19 3.54
C ILE A 244 -16.42 -4.68 3.85
N ALA A 245 -16.56 -5.72 4.68
CA ALA A 245 -17.84 -6.34 4.97
C ALA A 245 -18.78 -5.40 5.75
N ARG A 246 -18.25 -4.74 6.78
CA ARG A 246 -19.03 -3.98 7.76
C ARG A 246 -19.56 -2.67 7.20
N PHE A 247 -18.81 -2.03 6.32
CA PHE A 247 -19.17 -0.72 5.79
C PHE A 247 -19.60 -0.73 4.32
N ALA A 248 -19.74 -1.91 3.69
CA ALA A 248 -20.24 -2.03 2.31
C ALA A 248 -21.55 -1.28 2.04
N GLY A 249 -22.44 -1.20 3.05
CA GLY A 249 -23.71 -0.47 2.97
C GLY A 249 -23.65 1.01 3.36
N TYR A 250 -22.45 1.56 3.62
CA TYR A 250 -22.31 2.98 3.96
C TYR A 250 -22.79 3.88 2.81
N LYS A 251 -23.51 4.94 3.19
CA LYS A 251 -23.96 5.98 2.28
C LYS A 251 -23.42 7.32 2.75
N THR A 252 -22.92 8.13 1.83
CA THR A 252 -22.58 9.54 2.12
C THR A 252 -23.85 10.32 2.50
N PRO A 253 -23.73 11.53 3.08
CA PRO A 253 -24.88 12.40 3.31
C PRO A 253 -25.69 12.72 2.04
N THR A 254 -25.06 12.64 0.86
CA THR A 254 -25.71 12.82 -0.45
C THR A 254 -26.35 11.53 -1.00
N GLY A 255 -26.21 10.41 -0.30
CA GLY A 255 -26.77 9.11 -0.67
C GLY A 255 -25.89 8.28 -1.63
N ALA A 256 -24.66 8.71 -1.90
CA ALA A 256 -23.72 7.98 -2.74
C ALA A 256 -23.12 6.78 -1.99
N ASP A 257 -22.85 5.70 -2.73
CA ASP A 257 -22.15 4.52 -2.23
C ASP A 257 -20.65 4.77 -2.04
N LEU A 258 -20.00 3.87 -1.30
CA LEU A 258 -18.54 3.76 -1.31
C LEU A 258 -18.04 3.49 -2.75
N PRO A 259 -17.02 4.22 -3.23
CA PRO A 259 -16.43 3.95 -4.54
C PRO A 259 -15.82 2.55 -4.62
N ARG A 260 -15.82 1.94 -5.81
CA ARG A 260 -15.18 0.62 -6.04
C ARG A 260 -13.70 0.61 -5.60
N ASP A 261 -13.00 1.72 -5.77
CA ASP A 261 -11.60 1.88 -5.38
C ASP A 261 -11.39 1.68 -3.86
N PHE A 262 -12.39 1.96 -3.02
CA PHE A 262 -12.31 1.68 -1.57
C PHE A 262 -12.07 0.20 -1.32
N PHE A 263 -12.87 -0.62 -1.98
CA PHE A 263 -12.76 -2.07 -1.89
C PHE A 263 -11.47 -2.57 -2.51
N THR A 264 -11.05 -2.00 -3.65
CA THR A 264 -9.78 -2.35 -4.29
C THR A 264 -8.59 -2.11 -3.35
N ASP A 265 -8.54 -0.96 -2.68
CA ASP A 265 -7.45 -0.62 -1.77
C ASP A 265 -7.40 -1.56 -0.57
N PHE A 266 -8.55 -1.84 0.07
CA PHE A 266 -8.56 -2.74 1.24
C PHE A 266 -8.39 -4.22 0.88
N ILE A 267 -8.77 -4.65 -0.32
CA ILE A 267 -8.41 -5.99 -0.83
C ILE A 267 -6.89 -6.09 -1.03
N LYS A 268 -6.26 -5.00 -1.51
CA LYS A 268 -4.79 -4.96 -1.64
C LYS A 268 -4.14 -5.04 -0.26
N VAL A 269 -4.57 -4.21 0.71
CA VAL A 269 -4.08 -4.28 2.10
C VAL A 269 -4.22 -5.71 2.62
N ALA A 270 -5.41 -6.31 2.55
CA ALA A 270 -5.63 -7.69 2.99
C ALA A 270 -4.65 -8.69 2.34
N SER A 271 -4.42 -8.55 1.02
CA SER A 271 -3.49 -9.41 0.29
C SER A 271 -2.02 -9.18 0.69
N ASP A 272 -1.62 -7.95 0.99
CA ASP A 272 -0.27 -7.64 1.45
C ASP A 272 -0.06 -8.18 2.88
N GLU A 273 -1.03 -8.04 3.78
CA GLU A 273 -0.96 -8.64 5.13
C GLU A 273 -0.92 -10.17 5.11
N ALA A 274 -1.65 -10.80 4.18
CA ALA A 274 -1.58 -12.25 3.96
C ALA A 274 -0.18 -12.70 3.51
N LYS A 275 0.48 -11.90 2.68
CA LYS A 275 1.88 -12.10 2.27
C LYS A 275 2.83 -11.88 3.46
N HIS A 276 2.64 -10.83 4.26
CA HIS A 276 3.45 -10.53 5.44
C HIS A 276 3.39 -11.69 6.45
N PHE A 277 2.18 -12.17 6.76
CA PHE A 277 2.00 -13.33 7.61
C PHE A 277 2.76 -14.56 7.09
N THR A 278 2.66 -14.83 5.79
CA THR A 278 3.36 -15.95 5.14
C THR A 278 4.87 -15.82 5.35
N TYR A 279 5.44 -14.64 5.13
CA TYR A 279 6.87 -14.41 5.34
C TYR A 279 7.32 -14.66 6.76
N LEU A 280 6.56 -14.16 7.74
CA LEU A 280 6.86 -14.30 9.16
C LEU A 280 6.70 -15.76 9.62
N ASN A 281 5.67 -16.46 9.15
CA ASN A 281 5.45 -17.86 9.49
C ASN A 281 6.55 -18.77 8.90
N GLU A 282 7.00 -18.52 7.67
CA GLU A 282 8.16 -19.22 7.10
C GLU A 282 9.42 -19.01 7.95
N ARG A 283 9.67 -17.79 8.44
CA ARG A 283 10.79 -17.52 9.36
C ARG A 283 10.64 -18.24 10.69
N LEU A 284 9.43 -18.29 11.26
CA LEU A 284 9.17 -19.04 12.49
C LEU A 284 9.50 -20.52 12.33
N VAL A 285 9.08 -21.14 11.22
CA VAL A 285 9.37 -22.55 10.90
C VAL A 285 10.87 -22.77 10.74
N ALA A 286 11.56 -21.90 10.00
CA ALA A 286 13.02 -21.99 9.83
C ALA A 286 13.80 -21.88 11.14
N LEU A 287 13.27 -21.14 12.13
CA LEU A 287 13.84 -21.02 13.48
C LEU A 287 13.35 -22.11 14.46
N GLY A 288 12.67 -23.15 13.98
CA GLY A 288 12.21 -24.29 14.80
C GLY A 288 10.97 -24.01 15.64
N SER A 289 10.16 -23.01 15.25
CA SER A 289 8.90 -22.64 15.90
C SER A 289 7.73 -22.69 14.91
N ARG A 290 6.54 -22.23 15.32
CA ARG A 290 5.36 -22.10 14.47
C ARG A 290 4.45 -20.99 14.97
N PHE A 291 3.58 -20.47 14.12
CA PHE A 291 2.47 -19.63 14.59
C PHE A 291 1.60 -20.39 15.61
N GLY A 292 1.11 -19.67 16.62
CA GLY A 292 0.42 -20.27 17.78
C GLY A 292 1.30 -21.01 18.80
N ALA A 293 2.62 -21.14 18.61
CA ALA A 293 3.50 -21.73 19.63
C ALA A 293 3.65 -20.86 20.89
N LEU A 294 3.42 -19.55 20.76
CA LEU A 294 3.34 -18.59 21.86
C LEU A 294 1.91 -18.02 21.94
N SER A 295 1.55 -17.49 23.11
CA SER A 295 0.25 -16.85 23.33
C SER A 295 0.05 -15.62 22.42
N VAL A 296 -1.17 -15.43 21.93
CA VAL A 296 -1.59 -14.30 21.11
C VAL A 296 -2.44 -13.31 21.92
N HIS A 297 -2.67 -12.09 21.40
CA HIS A 297 -3.62 -11.15 21.98
C HIS A 297 -4.45 -10.44 20.89
N GLY A 298 -5.71 -10.11 21.20
CA GLY A 298 -6.65 -9.42 20.31
C GLY A 298 -6.68 -7.89 20.39
N GLY A 299 -5.67 -7.23 20.97
CA GLY A 299 -5.74 -5.79 21.27
C GLY A 299 -6.02 -4.85 20.08
N LEU A 300 -5.69 -5.24 18.84
CA LEU A 300 -6.08 -4.48 17.65
C LEU A 300 -7.59 -4.60 17.35
N TRP A 301 -8.16 -5.78 17.56
CA TRP A 301 -9.59 -6.03 17.38
C TRP A 301 -10.45 -5.29 18.41
N ASP A 302 -9.94 -5.07 19.62
CA ASP A 302 -10.63 -4.25 20.61
C ASP A 302 -10.92 -2.83 20.04
N SER A 303 -9.95 -2.24 19.33
CA SER A 303 -10.15 -0.95 18.65
C SER A 303 -11.14 -1.03 17.48
N ALA A 304 -11.17 -2.17 16.77
CA ALA A 304 -12.17 -2.43 15.74
C ALA A 304 -13.59 -2.43 16.34
N MET A 305 -13.77 -3.11 17.47
CA MET A 305 -15.06 -3.17 18.16
C MET A 305 -15.50 -1.81 18.70
N ASP A 306 -14.57 -1.02 19.25
CA ASP A 306 -14.85 0.33 19.74
C ASP A 306 -15.23 1.31 18.62
N THR A 307 -14.94 0.98 17.35
CA THR A 307 -15.17 1.84 16.17
C THR A 307 -16.14 1.22 15.15
N GLN A 308 -16.76 0.08 15.47
CA GLN A 308 -17.54 -0.71 14.51
C GLN A 308 -18.76 0.02 13.91
N HIS A 309 -19.24 1.07 14.56
CA HIS A 309 -20.43 1.83 14.18
C HIS A 309 -20.17 3.00 13.24
N ASP A 310 -18.90 3.36 12.98
CA ASP A 310 -18.56 4.56 12.21
C ASP A 310 -17.29 4.36 11.37
N ILE A 311 -17.43 4.51 10.05
CA ILE A 311 -16.33 4.28 9.09
C ILE A 311 -15.19 5.29 9.28
N GLY A 312 -15.50 6.54 9.63
CA GLY A 312 -14.48 7.56 9.91
C GLY A 312 -13.64 7.21 11.14
N CYS A 313 -14.30 6.72 12.20
CA CYS A 313 -13.65 6.22 13.41
C CYS A 313 -12.78 5.00 13.09
N ARG A 314 -13.28 4.05 12.28
CA ARG A 314 -12.53 2.87 11.86
C ARG A 314 -11.27 3.26 11.09
N LEU A 315 -11.40 4.10 10.08
CA LEU A 315 -10.29 4.56 9.24
C LEU A 315 -9.22 5.27 10.08
N ALA A 316 -9.62 6.20 10.94
CA ALA A 316 -8.69 6.97 11.76
C ALA A 316 -7.94 6.10 12.79
N ILE A 317 -8.65 5.22 13.52
CA ILE A 317 -8.02 4.46 14.60
C ILE A 317 -7.24 3.25 14.08
N VAL A 318 -7.84 2.47 13.19
CA VAL A 318 -7.22 1.24 12.71
C VAL A 318 -6.25 1.57 11.58
N HIS A 319 -6.75 2.12 10.47
CA HIS A 319 -5.98 2.24 9.23
C HIS A 319 -5.05 3.45 9.15
N MET A 320 -5.10 4.35 10.13
CA MET A 320 -4.14 5.46 10.22
C MET A 320 -3.31 5.38 11.50
N VAL A 321 -3.92 5.31 12.70
CA VAL A 321 -3.14 5.30 13.95
C VAL A 321 -2.40 3.99 14.17
N HIS A 322 -3.05 2.84 14.07
CA HIS A 322 -2.37 1.56 14.33
C HIS A 322 -1.37 1.22 13.21
N GLU A 323 -1.72 1.42 11.93
CA GLU A 323 -0.79 1.21 10.82
C GLU A 323 0.43 2.14 10.90
N ALA A 324 0.24 3.44 11.20
CA ALA A 324 1.37 4.36 11.28
C ALA A 324 2.30 4.07 12.47
N ARG A 325 1.84 3.34 13.51
CA ARG A 325 2.72 2.85 14.57
C ARG A 325 3.65 1.74 14.07
N GLY A 326 3.25 0.97 13.07
CA GLY A 326 4.12 0.04 12.35
C GLY A 326 5.32 0.77 11.76
N LEU A 327 5.09 1.88 11.06
CA LEU A 327 6.16 2.71 10.44
C LEU A 327 7.19 3.22 11.46
N ASP A 328 6.77 3.50 12.70
CA ASP A 328 7.66 3.99 13.76
C ASP A 328 8.49 2.87 14.41
N VAL A 329 7.91 1.66 14.53
CA VAL A 329 8.48 0.53 15.28
C VAL A 329 9.31 -0.39 14.39
N ASN A 330 8.93 -0.57 13.13
CA ASN A 330 9.55 -1.50 12.20
C ASN A 330 11.05 -1.24 11.98
N PRO A 331 11.53 0.01 11.78
CA PRO A 331 12.96 0.28 11.61
C PRO A 331 13.82 -0.21 12.79
N GLN A 332 13.32 -0.04 14.03
CA GLN A 332 14.01 -0.52 15.23
C GLN A 332 14.02 -2.04 15.32
N THR A 333 12.97 -2.69 14.82
CA THR A 333 12.90 -4.15 14.77
C THR A 333 13.86 -4.69 13.73
N ILE A 334 13.88 -4.16 12.52
CA ILE A 334 14.84 -4.49 11.46
C ILE A 334 16.28 -4.37 11.98
N ALA A 335 16.62 -3.25 12.64
CA ALA A 335 17.94 -3.03 13.21
C ALA A 335 18.34 -4.08 14.26
N LYS A 336 17.38 -4.60 15.06
CA LYS A 336 17.66 -5.69 16.03
C LYS A 336 18.02 -6.99 15.31
N PHE A 337 17.32 -7.35 14.23
CA PHE A 337 17.61 -8.57 13.46
C PHE A 337 18.92 -8.45 12.69
N ALA A 338 19.20 -7.29 12.09
CA ALA A 338 20.47 -7.01 11.43
C ALA A 338 21.65 -7.13 12.40
N LYS A 339 21.53 -6.56 13.61
CA LYS A 339 22.55 -6.68 14.66
C LYS A 339 22.78 -8.12 15.12
N ALA A 340 21.75 -8.98 15.02
CA ALA A 340 21.84 -10.40 15.35
C ALA A 340 22.31 -11.27 14.19
N GLY A 341 22.66 -10.69 13.03
CA GLY A 341 23.09 -11.41 11.83
C GLY A 341 22.01 -12.25 11.16
N ASP A 342 20.72 -11.92 11.36
CA ASP A 342 19.59 -12.63 10.74
C ASP A 342 19.14 -11.92 9.46
N GLU A 343 19.97 -12.02 8.42
CA GLU A 343 19.76 -11.33 7.13
C GLU A 343 18.47 -11.77 6.43
N GLU A 344 18.08 -13.04 6.58
CA GLU A 344 16.82 -13.57 6.01
C GLU A 344 15.58 -12.91 6.62
N SER A 345 15.58 -12.69 7.94
CA SER A 345 14.49 -11.97 8.60
C SER A 345 14.51 -10.48 8.25
N VAL A 346 15.69 -9.86 8.12
CA VAL A 346 15.83 -8.46 7.68
C VAL A 346 15.20 -8.25 6.31
N ALA A 347 15.55 -9.07 5.32
CA ALA A 347 15.03 -8.94 3.96
C ALA A 347 13.49 -9.00 3.90
N LYS A 348 12.87 -9.88 4.69
CA LYS A 348 11.41 -9.98 4.77
C LYS A 348 10.78 -8.78 5.49
N LEU A 349 11.38 -8.31 6.59
CA LEU A 349 10.89 -7.16 7.35
C LEU A 349 11.02 -5.84 6.58
N GLU A 350 12.03 -5.70 5.72
CA GLU A 350 12.18 -4.53 4.84
C GLU A 350 11.08 -4.48 3.78
N ILE A 351 10.68 -5.62 3.22
CA ILE A 351 9.53 -5.70 2.31
C ILE A 351 8.25 -5.29 3.04
N ILE A 352 8.00 -5.89 4.21
CA ILE A 352 6.82 -5.54 5.05
C ILE A 352 6.80 -4.03 5.31
N HIS A 353 7.90 -3.46 5.79
CA HIS A 353 7.99 -2.02 6.07
C HIS A 353 7.70 -1.13 4.85
N SER A 354 8.15 -1.53 3.65
CA SER A 354 7.83 -0.80 2.43
C SER A 354 6.34 -0.83 2.09
N ASP A 355 5.68 -1.96 2.31
CA ASP A 355 4.26 -2.14 1.99
C ASP A 355 3.37 -1.38 2.99
N GLU A 356 3.75 -1.32 4.27
CA GLU A 356 3.06 -0.58 5.35
C GLU A 356 2.82 0.90 5.01
N ILE A 357 3.74 1.53 4.26
CA ILE A 357 3.59 2.92 3.82
C ILE A 357 2.32 3.06 2.96
N THR A 358 2.05 2.05 2.11
CA THR A 358 0.87 2.04 1.25
C THR A 358 -0.42 1.74 2.00
N HIS A 359 -0.34 0.99 3.11
CA HIS A 359 -1.50 0.71 3.97
C HIS A 359 -1.96 1.96 4.70
N VAL A 360 -1.01 2.70 5.29
CA VAL A 360 -1.27 4.01 5.91
C VAL A 360 -1.83 5.01 4.88
N ALA A 361 -1.31 4.99 3.65
CA ALA A 361 -1.79 5.84 2.57
C ALA A 361 -3.25 5.53 2.19
N ALA A 362 -3.64 4.25 2.15
CA ALA A 362 -5.02 3.85 1.93
C ALA A 362 -5.95 4.38 3.04
N GLY A 363 -5.56 4.22 4.31
CA GLY A 363 -6.32 4.77 5.44
C GLY A 363 -6.48 6.30 5.35
N GLN A 364 -5.40 7.01 5.05
CA GLN A 364 -5.39 8.47 4.91
C GLN A 364 -6.25 8.96 3.73
N ARG A 365 -6.17 8.28 2.58
CA ARG A 365 -6.99 8.57 1.38
C ARG A 365 -8.47 8.48 1.70
N TRP A 366 -8.90 7.36 2.25
CA TRP A 366 -10.32 7.11 2.53
C TRP A 366 -10.86 7.94 3.69
N PHE A 367 -10.01 8.27 4.68
CA PHE A 367 -10.39 9.22 5.72
C PHE A 367 -10.58 10.63 5.15
N SER A 368 -9.68 11.08 4.26
CA SER A 368 -9.81 12.37 3.59
C SER A 368 -11.08 12.43 2.73
N TRP A 369 -11.35 11.39 1.94
CA TRP A 369 -12.59 11.24 1.19
C TRP A 369 -13.81 11.32 2.11
N PHE A 370 -13.83 10.53 3.19
CA PHE A 370 -14.93 10.53 4.17
C PHE A 370 -15.18 11.94 4.74
N THR A 371 -14.13 12.64 5.16
CA THR A 371 -14.26 13.99 5.71
C THR A 371 -14.76 15.00 4.69
N SER A 372 -14.31 14.89 3.43
CA SER A 372 -14.77 15.74 2.32
C SER A 372 -16.27 15.51 2.04
N GLU A 373 -16.70 14.26 1.90
CA GLU A 373 -18.11 13.91 1.65
C GLU A 373 -19.04 14.32 2.79
N ASN A 374 -18.52 14.43 4.01
CA ASN A 374 -19.27 14.84 5.19
C ASN A 374 -19.12 16.34 5.54
N GLY A 375 -18.36 17.12 4.75
CA GLY A 375 -18.12 18.54 5.03
C GLY A 375 -17.37 18.80 6.35
N LEU A 376 -16.47 17.89 6.73
CA LEU A 376 -15.71 17.94 7.97
C LEU A 376 -14.28 18.40 7.73
N ASP A 377 -13.70 19.16 8.67
CA ASP A 377 -12.26 19.39 8.69
C ASP A 377 -11.54 18.10 9.13
N ARG A 378 -10.66 17.60 8.27
CA ARG A 378 -9.97 16.33 8.47
C ARG A 378 -9.10 16.29 9.73
N TYR A 379 -8.41 17.38 10.06
CA TYR A 379 -7.49 17.40 11.21
C TYR A 379 -8.27 17.47 12.52
N ILE A 380 -9.23 18.38 12.60
CA ILE A 380 -10.09 18.54 13.78
C ILE A 380 -10.85 17.24 14.05
N HIS A 381 -11.43 16.64 13.01
CA HIS A 381 -12.19 15.41 13.14
C HIS A 381 -11.29 14.24 13.55
N PHE A 382 -10.12 14.09 12.91
CA PHE A 382 -9.14 13.07 13.27
C PHE A 382 -8.71 13.20 14.74
N HIS A 383 -8.34 14.41 15.19
CA HIS A 383 -7.93 14.61 16.58
C HIS A 383 -9.04 14.27 17.58
N ALA A 384 -10.28 14.63 17.28
CA ALA A 384 -11.43 14.31 18.11
C ALA A 384 -11.65 12.79 18.23
N ILE A 385 -11.56 12.06 17.12
CA ILE A 385 -11.65 10.60 17.10
C ILE A 385 -10.51 9.98 17.91
N VAL A 386 -9.27 10.38 17.65
CA VAL A 386 -8.11 9.77 18.33
C VAL A 386 -8.15 10.01 19.83
N ARG A 387 -8.49 11.23 20.28
CA ARG A 387 -8.64 11.51 21.72
C ARG A 387 -9.75 10.67 22.38
N LYS A 388 -10.80 10.33 21.63
CA LYS A 388 -11.95 9.57 22.15
C LYS A 388 -11.67 8.06 22.21
N TYR A 389 -11.11 7.49 21.14
CA TYR A 389 -11.04 6.05 20.97
C TYR A 389 -9.64 5.46 21.12
N PHE A 390 -8.57 6.26 21.02
CA PHE A 390 -7.21 5.78 21.27
C PHE A 390 -6.84 5.97 22.76
N ARG A 391 -6.44 4.87 23.41
CA ARG A 391 -6.05 4.91 24.82
C ARG A 391 -4.61 5.42 24.98
N GLY A 392 -4.49 6.69 25.37
CA GLY A 392 -3.22 7.33 25.69
C GLY A 392 -2.77 8.34 24.63
N LEU A 393 -1.50 8.74 24.70
CA LEU A 393 -0.88 9.66 23.74
C LEU A 393 -0.22 8.90 22.61
N LEU A 394 -0.13 9.53 21.43
CA LEU A 394 0.74 9.04 20.36
C LEU A 394 2.19 9.27 20.77
N LYS A 395 2.99 8.21 20.82
CA LYS A 395 4.34 8.27 21.41
C LYS A 395 5.42 8.40 20.33
N PRO A 396 6.31 9.40 20.43
CA PRO A 396 7.52 9.46 19.60
C PRO A 396 8.53 8.36 19.98
N PRO A 397 9.57 8.10 19.16
CA PRO A 397 9.89 8.80 17.91
C PRO A 397 8.93 8.45 16.77
N PHE A 398 8.53 9.46 16.00
CA PHE A 398 7.75 9.28 14.78
C PHE A 398 8.67 9.15 13.58
N ASN A 399 8.38 8.22 12.69
CA ASN A 399 9.04 8.14 11.39
C ASN A 399 8.42 9.20 10.45
N GLU A 400 8.88 10.45 10.57
CA GLU A 400 8.29 11.60 9.86
C GLU A 400 8.39 11.44 8.33
N GLU A 401 9.46 10.83 7.82
CA GLU A 401 9.66 10.59 6.39
C GLU A 401 8.62 9.62 5.82
N ASP A 402 8.48 8.43 6.41
CA ASP A 402 7.55 7.42 5.89
C ASP A 402 6.08 7.80 6.15
N ARG A 403 5.79 8.46 7.28
CA ARG A 403 4.45 9.04 7.53
C ARG A 403 4.09 10.08 6.47
N LEU A 404 5.03 10.96 6.10
CA LEU A 404 4.80 11.96 5.06
C LEU A 404 4.61 11.30 3.68
N ARG A 405 5.38 10.26 3.34
CA ARG A 405 5.20 9.46 2.12
C ARG A 405 3.83 8.79 2.05
N ALA A 406 3.26 8.43 3.21
CA ALA A 406 1.90 7.91 3.33
C ALA A 406 0.80 9.00 3.39
N GLY A 407 1.16 10.28 3.25
CA GLY A 407 0.20 11.39 3.30
C GLY A 407 -0.19 11.86 4.72
N LEU A 408 0.45 11.33 5.77
CA LEU A 408 0.29 11.79 7.15
C LEU A 408 1.30 12.87 7.48
N ASP A 409 0.95 14.12 7.17
CA ASP A 409 1.74 15.26 7.59
C ASP A 409 1.69 15.48 9.13
N PRO A 410 2.63 16.26 9.70
CA PRO A 410 2.74 16.44 11.15
C PRO A 410 1.48 16.97 11.86
N GLN A 411 0.57 17.67 11.16
CA GLN A 411 -0.66 18.18 11.75
C GLN A 411 -1.59 17.06 12.22
N TYR A 412 -1.50 15.85 11.63
CA TYR A 412 -2.30 14.72 12.10
C TYR A 412 -1.91 14.26 13.50
N TYR A 413 -0.61 14.15 13.79
CA TYR A 413 -0.14 13.37 14.96
C TYR A 413 0.63 14.16 16.01
N LYS A 414 1.33 15.25 15.66
CA LYS A 414 2.08 16.05 16.67
C LYS A 414 1.16 16.63 17.76
N PRO A 415 -0.04 17.16 17.46
CA PRO A 415 -0.96 17.64 18.50
C PRO A 415 -1.54 16.54 19.41
N LEU A 416 -1.29 15.27 19.10
CA LEU A 416 -1.77 14.11 19.84
C LEU A 416 -0.65 13.42 20.65
N SER A 417 0.58 13.93 20.59
CA SER A 417 1.70 13.45 21.42
C SER A 417 1.78 14.13 22.78
N GLU A 418 1.00 15.17 22.99
CA GLU A 418 0.95 15.95 24.23
C GLU A 418 -0.50 16.02 24.74
N ARG A 419 -0.66 16.21 26.06
CA ARG A 419 -2.00 16.44 26.62
C ARG A 419 -2.50 17.82 26.17
N PRO A 420 -3.80 17.98 25.87
CA PRO A 420 -4.37 19.30 25.66
C PRO A 420 -4.05 20.19 26.86
N ILE A 421 -3.60 21.42 26.61
CA ILE A 421 -3.35 22.44 27.64
C ILE A 421 -4.67 22.87 28.25
#